data_AF-A0A533UT90-F1
#
_entry.id   AF-A0A533UT90-F1
#
_cell.length_a   1.000
_cell.length_b   1.000
_cell.length_c   1.000
_cell.angle_alpha   90.00
_cell.angle_beta   90.00
_cell.angle_gamma   90.00
#
_symmetry.space_group_name_H-M   'P 1'
#
loop_
_entity.id
_entity.type
_entity.pdbx_description
1 polymer ?
#
loop_
_entity_poly.entity_id
_entity_poly.type
_entity_poly.pdbx_seq_one_letter_code
_entity_poly.pdbx_strand_id
1 'polypeptide(L)'
;MFHKCEILLNEKIPGSSGKAHKVLIAVKNNGMYVAVGYNKSSGGPISKREAIKFYEMVDDIKKGDHGNQLSEGIFGSSVGFDGEALVTLEKLSKSRKKDPQNKIDFKTASFENRIYSVTKC
;
A
#
# COMPACT_ATOMS: atom_id res chain seq x y z
N MET A 1 26.85 -3.23 -7.38
CA MET A 1 25.83 -3.69 -8.34
C MET A 1 24.66 -2.72 -8.22
N PHE A 2 24.30 -1.99 -9.28
CA PHE A 2 23.18 -1.04 -9.21
C PHE A 2 21.88 -1.84 -9.10
N HIS A 3 21.14 -1.67 -8.01
CA HIS A 3 19.79 -2.20 -7.91
C HIS A 3 18.95 -1.55 -9.01
N LYS A 4 18.51 -2.36 -9.99
CA LYS A 4 17.60 -1.89 -11.02
C LYS A 4 16.20 -1.88 -10.41
N CYS A 5 15.85 -0.74 -9.83
CA CYS A 5 14.50 -0.48 -9.36
C CYS A 5 13.68 0.11 -10.50
N GLU A 6 12.49 -0.43 -10.73
CA GLU A 6 11.56 0.04 -11.75
C GLU A 6 10.32 0.59 -11.04
N ILE A 7 9.90 1.79 -11.43
CA ILE A 7 8.64 2.38 -10.98
C ILE A 7 7.64 2.22 -12.12
N LEU A 8 6.58 1.48 -11.85
CA LEU A 8 5.50 1.20 -12.79
C LEU A 8 4.24 1.94 -12.36
N LEU A 9 3.49 2.46 -13.32
CA LEU A 9 2.28 3.24 -13.08
C LEU A 9 1.05 2.51 -13.64
N ASN A 10 -0.05 2.55 -12.90
CA ASN A 10 -1.33 1.93 -13.30
C ASN A 10 -1.27 0.43 -13.62
N GLU A 11 -0.42 -0.29 -12.90
CA GLU A 11 -0.26 -1.74 -13.04
C GLU A 11 -1.50 -2.51 -12.60
N LYS A 12 -1.70 -3.69 -13.20
CA LYS A 12 -2.68 -4.67 -12.75
C LYS A 12 -1.95 -5.86 -12.15
N ILE A 13 -2.08 -6.04 -10.84
CA ILE A 13 -1.40 -7.11 -10.10
C ILE A 13 -2.44 -8.13 -9.63
N PRO A 14 -2.38 -9.39 -10.08
CA PRO A 14 -3.21 -10.48 -9.56
C PRO A 14 -2.98 -10.71 -8.06
N GLY A 15 -4.07 -10.86 -7.31
CA GLY A 15 -4.05 -11.35 -5.94
C GLY A 15 -4.46 -12.82 -5.83
N SER A 16 -4.34 -13.38 -4.63
CA SER A 16 -4.72 -14.77 -4.33
C SER A 16 -6.21 -15.08 -4.59
N SER A 17 -7.08 -14.08 -4.54
CA SER A 17 -8.51 -14.20 -4.85
C SER A 17 -8.82 -14.41 -6.34
N GLY A 18 -7.80 -14.36 -7.21
CA GLY A 18 -7.97 -14.34 -8.68
C GLY A 18 -8.37 -12.97 -9.24
N LYS A 19 -8.60 -11.97 -8.37
CA LYS A 19 -8.87 -10.59 -8.79
C LYS A 19 -7.57 -9.88 -9.18
N ALA A 20 -7.57 -9.24 -10.34
CA ALA A 20 -6.52 -8.31 -10.72
C ALA A 20 -6.77 -6.92 -10.12
N HIS A 21 -5.90 -6.48 -9.22
CA HIS A 21 -6.00 -5.18 -8.58
C HIS A 21 -5.27 -4.11 -9.38
N LYS A 22 -5.94 -2.99 -9.65
CA LYS A 22 -5.29 -1.82 -10.25
C LYS A 22 -4.52 -1.08 -9.17
N VAL A 23 -3.21 -1.05 -9.30
CA VAL A 23 -2.27 -0.35 -8.41
C VAL A 23 -1.73 0.87 -9.14
N LEU A 24 -1.81 2.06 -8.51
CA LEU A 24 -1.39 3.30 -9.16
C LEU A 24 0.13 3.40 -9.30
N ILE A 25 0.85 2.94 -8.28
CA ILE A 25 2.32 2.94 -8.25
C ILE A 25 2.78 1.57 -7.77
N ALA A 26 3.64 0.91 -8.53
CA ALA A 26 4.30 -0.32 -8.10
C ALA A 26 5.81 -0.18 -8.27
N VAL A 27 6.58 -0.68 -7.31
CA VAL A 27 8.04 -0.70 -7.37
C VAL A 27 8.49 -2.14 -7.52
N LYS A 28 9.30 -2.39 -8.55
CA LYS A 28 9.99 -3.67 -8.72
C LYS A 28 11.47 -3.52 -8.41
N ASN A 29 12.05 -4.53 -7.78
CA ASN A 29 13.49 -4.71 -7.66
C ASN A 29 13.84 -6.06 -8.29
N ASN A 30 14.70 -6.05 -9.31
CA ASN A 30 15.06 -7.26 -10.07
C ASN A 30 13.84 -8.05 -10.57
N GLY A 31 12.81 -7.35 -11.07
CA GLY A 31 11.60 -7.96 -11.63
C GLY A 31 10.52 -8.36 -10.61
N MET A 32 10.81 -8.31 -9.31
CA MET A 32 9.89 -8.68 -8.23
C MET A 32 9.26 -7.45 -7.58
N TYR A 33 7.97 -7.47 -7.26
CA TYR A 33 7.31 -6.36 -6.56
C TYR A 33 7.78 -6.28 -5.11
N VAL A 34 8.23 -5.09 -4.70
CA VAL A 34 8.71 -4.81 -3.33
C VAL A 34 7.82 -3.81 -2.60
N ALA A 35 7.16 -2.92 -3.33
CA ALA A 35 6.23 -1.95 -2.77
C ALA A 35 5.07 -1.65 -3.72
N VAL A 36 3.91 -1.37 -3.16
CA VAL A 36 2.73 -0.85 -3.88
C VAL A 36 2.23 0.42 -3.22
N GLY A 37 1.69 1.32 -4.04
CA GLY A 37 1.30 2.66 -3.65
C GLY A 37 -0.01 3.09 -4.29
N TYR A 38 -0.80 3.83 -3.53
CA TYR A 38 -1.99 4.52 -4.01
C TYR A 38 -1.97 5.97 -3.52
N ASN A 39 -2.36 6.94 -4.34
CA ASN A 39 -2.54 8.33 -3.91
C ASN A 39 -3.97 8.80 -4.17
N LYS A 40 -4.66 9.29 -3.14
CA LYS A 40 -5.94 10.01 -3.29
C LYS A 40 -5.65 11.50 -3.47
N SER A 41 -5.79 12.00 -4.69
CA SER A 41 -5.43 13.38 -5.04
C SER A 41 -6.58 14.39 -4.94
N SER A 42 -7.83 13.94 -4.84
CA SER A 42 -9.01 14.81 -4.83
C SER A 42 -10.18 14.20 -4.06
N GLY A 43 -11.21 15.01 -3.80
CA GLY A 43 -12.38 14.64 -3.01
C GLY A 43 -12.18 14.88 -1.51
N GLY A 44 -12.97 14.20 -0.69
CA GLY A 44 -12.83 14.25 0.77
C GLY A 44 -11.63 13.43 1.28
N PRO A 45 -11.31 13.52 2.59
CA PRO A 45 -10.26 12.73 3.21
C PRO A 45 -10.41 11.22 2.98
N ILE A 46 -9.34 10.47 3.20
CA ILE A 46 -9.41 9.00 3.15
C ILE A 46 -10.26 8.50 4.31
N SER A 47 -11.36 7.84 3.96
CA SER A 47 -12.28 7.22 4.91
C SER A 47 -11.77 5.88 5.42
N LYS A 48 -12.35 5.42 6.54
CA LYS A 48 -12.13 4.07 7.06
C LYS A 48 -12.36 2.97 6.00
N ARG A 49 -13.42 3.12 5.20
CA ARG A 49 -13.75 2.15 4.14
C ARG A 49 -12.65 2.09 3.08
N GLU A 50 -12.07 3.23 2.71
CA GLU A 50 -10.97 3.29 1.76
C GLU A 50 -9.69 2.67 2.35
N ALA A 51 -9.38 2.94 3.62
CA ALA A 51 -8.24 2.33 4.31
C ALA A 51 -8.36 0.79 4.37
N ILE A 52 -9.55 0.26 4.67
CA ILE A 52 -9.82 -1.20 4.65
C ILE A 52 -9.61 -1.76 3.24
N LYS A 53 -10.19 -1.14 2.21
CA LYS A 53 -10.02 -1.59 0.81
C LYS A 53 -8.56 -1.59 0.38
N PHE A 54 -7.81 -0.56 0.78
CA PHE A 54 -6.37 -0.49 0.51
C PHE A 54 -5.65 -1.66 1.18
N TYR A 55 -5.90 -1.89 2.48
CA TYR A 55 -5.32 -3.01 3.21
C TYR A 55 -5.63 -4.36 2.55
N GLU A 56 -6.91 -4.62 2.23
CA GLU A 56 -7.36 -5.88 1.60
C GLU A 56 -6.74 -6.10 0.23
N MET A 57 -6.58 -5.04 -0.56
CA MET A 57 -5.91 -5.12 -1.86
C MET A 57 -4.45 -5.51 -1.73
N VAL A 58 -3.70 -4.83 -0.85
CA VAL A 58 -2.28 -5.14 -0.62
C VAL A 58 -2.12 -6.53 0.01
N ASP A 59 -3.05 -6.93 0.89
CA ASP A 59 -3.12 -8.28 1.46
C ASP A 59 -3.29 -9.36 0.40
N ASP A 60 -4.27 -9.17 -0.47
CA ASP A 60 -4.57 -10.16 -1.51
C ASP A 60 -3.41 -10.29 -2.51
N ILE A 61 -2.75 -9.18 -2.86
CA ILE A 61 -1.52 -9.22 -3.67
C ILE A 61 -0.40 -9.97 -2.95
N LYS A 62 -0.18 -9.71 -1.65
CA LYS A 62 0.87 -10.37 -0.86
C LYS A 62 0.73 -11.88 -0.83
N LYS A 63 -0.52 -12.37 -0.75
CA LYS A 63 -0.85 -13.80 -0.74
C LYS A 63 -0.81 -14.44 -2.13
N GLY A 64 -0.80 -13.64 -3.20
CA GLY A 64 -0.73 -14.13 -4.58
C GLY A 64 0.71 -14.42 -5.03
N ASP A 65 0.85 -14.96 -6.24
CA ASP A 65 2.12 -15.41 -6.83
C ASP A 65 3.19 -14.30 -6.91
N HIS A 66 2.74 -13.05 -7.01
CA HIS A 66 3.60 -11.88 -7.14
C HIS A 66 3.98 -11.23 -5.79
N GLY A 67 3.46 -11.75 -4.67
CA GLY A 67 3.57 -11.13 -3.35
C GLY A 67 4.80 -11.50 -2.54
N ASN A 68 5.60 -12.49 -2.96
CA ASN A 68 6.69 -13.05 -2.15
C ASN A 68 7.63 -11.97 -1.57
N GLN A 69 8.10 -11.04 -2.40
CA GLN A 69 8.98 -9.94 -1.99
C GLN A 69 8.26 -8.64 -1.64
N LEU A 70 6.92 -8.61 -1.71
CA LEU A 70 6.16 -7.42 -1.37
C LEU A 70 6.27 -7.17 0.13
N SER A 71 6.89 -6.06 0.51
CA SER A 71 7.15 -5.70 1.90
C SER A 71 6.44 -4.42 2.33
N GLU A 72 6.03 -3.56 1.39
CA GLU A 72 5.46 -2.26 1.72
C GLU A 72 4.16 -1.94 0.97
N GLY A 73 3.20 -1.40 1.70
CA GLY A 73 1.98 -0.80 1.16
C GLY A 73 1.88 0.66 1.59
N ILE A 74 1.92 1.59 0.64
CA ILE A 74 1.91 3.03 0.91
C ILE A 74 0.57 3.64 0.47
N PHE A 75 -0.21 4.16 1.41
CA PHE A 75 -1.39 4.97 1.09
C PHE A 75 -1.03 6.45 1.21
N GLY A 76 -0.97 7.12 0.06
CA GLY A 76 -0.83 8.57 -0.06
C GLY A 76 -2.19 9.28 -0.08
N SER A 77 -2.22 10.47 0.51
CA SER A 77 -3.35 11.40 0.38
C SER A 77 -2.87 12.82 0.15
N SER A 78 -3.44 13.50 -0.82
CA SER A 78 -3.34 14.96 -0.97
C SER A 78 -4.54 15.70 -0.36
N VAL A 79 -5.48 14.95 0.21
CA VAL A 79 -6.75 15.45 0.78
C VAL A 79 -6.92 15.04 2.25
N GLY A 80 -5.84 14.58 2.88
CA GLY A 80 -5.81 14.15 4.28
C GLY A 80 -6.40 12.75 4.53
N PHE A 81 -6.41 12.36 5.81
CA PHE A 81 -6.99 11.11 6.30
C PHE A 81 -8.00 11.43 7.39
N ASP A 82 -9.13 10.71 7.39
CA ASP A 82 -9.96 10.67 8.58
C ASP A 82 -9.19 9.97 9.72
N GLY A 83 -9.31 10.48 10.95
CA GLY A 83 -8.62 9.89 12.10
C GLY A 83 -8.97 8.41 12.30
N GLU A 84 -10.22 8.02 12.04
CA GLU A 84 -10.65 6.63 12.11
C GLU A 84 -9.96 5.75 11.04
N ALA A 85 -9.62 6.31 9.88
CA ALA A 85 -8.93 5.60 8.82
C ALA A 85 -7.50 5.24 9.25
N LEU A 86 -6.78 6.20 9.85
CA LEU A 86 -5.43 5.98 10.40
C LEU A 86 -5.44 4.90 11.50
N VAL A 87 -6.35 5.02 12.47
CA VAL A 87 -6.50 4.05 13.57
C VAL A 87 -6.86 2.66 13.03
N THR A 88 -7.72 2.58 12.01
CA THR A 88 -8.10 1.30 11.40
C THR A 88 -6.92 0.65 10.70
N LEU A 89 -6.16 1.40 9.90
CA LEU A 89 -5.00 0.86 9.19
C LEU A 89 -3.90 0.40 10.15
N GLU A 90 -3.67 1.13 11.25
CA GLU A 90 -2.75 0.74 12.32
C GLU A 90 -3.18 -0.58 12.99
N LYS A 91 -4.47 -0.73 13.32
CA LYS A 91 -5.00 -1.98 13.90
C LYS A 91 -4.81 -3.17 12.95
N LEU A 92 -5.13 -2.98 11.67
CA LEU A 92 -4.97 -4.00 10.64
C LEU A 92 -3.48 -4.36 10.43
N SER A 93 -2.60 -3.37 10.35
CA SER A 93 -1.14 -3.54 10.26
C SER A 93 -0.59 -4.39 11.42
N LYS A 94 -1.00 -4.08 12.66
CA LYS A 94 -0.56 -4.82 13.86
C LYS A 94 -1.09 -6.25 13.91
N SER A 95 -2.29 -6.53 13.41
CA SER A 95 -2.87 -7.88 13.38
C SER A 95 -1.97 -8.89 12.65
N ARG A 96 -1.12 -8.40 11.73
CA ARG A 96 -0.29 -9.22 10.87
C ARG A 96 1.13 -9.51 11.37
N LYS A 97 1.59 -8.84 12.44
CA LYS A 97 2.99 -8.91 12.92
C LYS A 97 3.42 -10.29 13.46
N LYS A 98 2.55 -11.31 13.42
CA LYS A 98 2.82 -12.65 13.94
C LYS A 98 3.50 -13.58 12.93
N ASP A 99 3.39 -13.30 11.63
CA ASP A 99 4.00 -14.13 10.57
C ASP A 99 5.08 -13.32 9.81
N PRO A 100 6.37 -13.66 9.98
CA PRO A 100 7.47 -12.97 9.32
C PRO A 100 7.42 -13.01 7.79
N GLN A 101 6.89 -14.09 7.20
CA GLN A 101 6.88 -14.30 5.74
C GLN A 101 5.77 -13.47 5.08
N ASN A 102 4.67 -13.28 5.79
CA ASN A 102 3.51 -12.50 5.34
C ASN A 102 3.53 -11.05 5.84
N LYS A 103 4.59 -10.61 6.50
CA LYS A 103 4.71 -9.25 7.02
C LYS A 103 4.70 -8.23 5.88
N ILE A 104 3.87 -7.19 6.04
CA ILE A 104 3.84 -5.99 5.20
C ILE A 104 3.84 -4.78 6.11
N ASP A 105 4.71 -3.82 5.85
CA ASP A 105 4.72 -2.54 6.52
C ASP A 105 3.77 -1.57 5.79
N PHE A 106 2.65 -1.25 6.45
CA PHE A 106 1.70 -0.27 5.96
C PHE A 106 2.12 1.14 6.38
N LYS A 107 2.22 2.06 5.42
CA LYS A 107 2.64 3.44 5.63
C LYS A 107 1.57 4.38 5.09
N THR A 108 1.34 5.48 5.78
CA THR A 108 0.54 6.58 5.25
C THR A 108 1.44 7.76 4.95
N ALA A 109 1.12 8.47 3.87
CA ALA A 109 1.81 9.66 3.42
C ALA A 109 0.80 10.76 3.16
N SER A 110 0.91 11.87 3.89
CA SER A 110 0.10 13.05 3.62
C SER A 110 0.92 14.06 2.82
N PHE A 111 0.29 14.59 1.77
CA PHE A 111 0.83 15.62 0.89
C PHE A 111 -0.06 16.85 1.00
N GLU A 112 0.22 17.71 1.97
CA GLU A 112 -0.54 18.93 2.21
C GLU A 112 0.38 20.14 2.06
N ASN A 113 -0.07 21.16 1.32
CA ASN A 113 0.68 22.41 1.17
C ASN A 113 2.12 22.26 0.66
N ARG A 114 2.39 21.28 -0.22
CA ARG A 114 3.74 20.90 -0.72
C ARG A 114 4.67 20.33 0.36
N ILE A 115 4.14 20.01 1.54
CA ILE A 115 4.85 19.36 2.64
C ILE A 115 4.46 17.88 2.64
N TYR A 116 5.47 17.03 2.74
CA TYR A 116 5.32 15.57 2.86
C TYR A 116 5.49 15.17 4.32
N SER A 117 4.51 14.46 4.88
CA SER A 117 4.62 13.83 6.20
C SER A 117 4.29 12.34 6.12
N VAL A 118 5.07 11.52 6.84
CA VAL A 118 4.90 10.06 6.89
C VAL A 118 4.52 9.65 8.28
N THR A 119 3.45 8.88 8.39
CA THR A 119 3.09 8.19 9.61
C THR A 119 3.23 6.69 9.36
N LYS A 120 4.07 6.03 10.15
CA LYS A 120 4.15 4.56 10.16
C LYS A 120 2.96 4.02 10.96
N CYS A 121 2.25 3.04 10.42
CA CYS A 121 1.07 2.42 11.03
C CYS A 121 1.39 1.02 11.57
#